data_AF-A0A395S2I2-F1
#
_entry.id   AF-A0A395S2I2-F1
#
_cell.length_a   1.000
_cell.length_b   1.000
_cell.length_c   1.000
_cell.angle_alpha   90.00
_cell.angle_beta   90.00
_cell.angle_gamma   90.00
#
_symmetry.space_group_name_H-M   'P 1'
#
loop_
_entity.id
_entity.type
_entity.pdbx_description
1 polymer ?
#
loop_
_entity_poly.entity_id
_entity_poly.type
_entity_poly.pdbx_seq_one_letter_code
_entity_poly.pdbx_strand_id
1 'polypeptide(L)'
;MADQDNKEESQKWLTYLETSIEEQQDERDVDSEAAYYEAVRDMLLDQGDSDKAISQAIERCYNHYIKSIDTENARFEEDGMKGPHKYDIILLKSIAVVVFETSTELPYPDHKTEILAQFLIRMAKNIPSEFRYEGADTTRDFDGIQIAARESWEPLHADRFDLDKERPDAEEIAHAWLNSAALIAKLFQADLLDGYGSMWVSHDLVRTFERRTQGDITKHILKQSQVLAVANYIIFADDALAKALENKKFTESRELTAEKWQNWTSKLQEMADAVDEDVRWDLKERLQKAHDKMVEMQQLYIDGADSEQRESPEYGAGYKLNSIADVVFQVVRDVFYTSLEHDRLANLLIGIKKGAAADESWNAGHVDAFTKNLNKEPEHIWPEAWINKSALISKLYRGGLLDSDGLIGLSWDFEMAFEKRTSGDVTSDAGRQAQVLAPINHMLVAGKLFVDEAKANVEGREFQLDAMKWRLWASKVKGVADAVGESARWDLKSRAQTAHEKMIKLYPEAFE
;
A
#
# COMPACT_ATOMS: atom_id res chain seq x y z
N MET A 1 31.02 -1.29 -33.59
CA MET A 1 29.56 -1.40 -33.41
C MET A 1 29.23 -1.95 -32.03
N ALA A 2 29.78 -3.10 -31.60
CA ALA A 2 29.57 -3.62 -30.23
C ALA A 2 29.97 -2.66 -29.07
N ASP A 3 30.97 -1.79 -29.27
CA ASP A 3 31.43 -0.80 -28.27
C ASP A 3 30.54 0.47 -28.20
N GLN A 4 29.65 0.69 -29.18
CA GLN A 4 28.70 1.81 -29.18
C GLN A 4 27.38 1.42 -28.53
N ASP A 5 26.87 0.22 -28.85
CA ASP A 5 25.66 -0.34 -28.24
C ASP A 5 25.82 -0.50 -26.72
N ASN A 6 26.99 -0.98 -26.25
CA ASN A 6 27.29 -1.09 -24.81
C ASN A 6 27.41 0.27 -24.09
N LYS A 7 27.71 1.36 -24.81
CA LYS A 7 27.80 2.71 -24.24
C LYS A 7 26.44 3.36 -24.12
N GLU A 8 25.58 3.19 -25.13
CA GLU A 8 24.18 3.64 -25.10
C GLU A 8 23.37 2.92 -24.01
N GLU A 9 23.55 1.61 -23.85
CA GLU A 9 22.90 0.84 -22.78
C GLU A 9 23.36 1.28 -21.37
N SER A 10 24.64 1.68 -21.23
CA SER A 10 25.19 2.16 -19.95
C SER A 10 24.68 3.53 -19.49
N GLN A 11 23.98 4.27 -20.36
CA GLN A 11 23.48 5.62 -20.09
C GLN A 11 21.95 5.73 -20.10
N LYS A 12 21.20 4.65 -20.29
CA LYS A 12 19.73 4.68 -20.33
C LYS A 12 19.13 5.34 -19.08
N TRP A 13 19.60 4.95 -17.90
CA TRP A 13 19.22 5.57 -16.62
C TRP A 13 19.54 7.07 -16.55
N LEU A 14 20.65 7.51 -17.15
CA LEU A 14 21.06 8.91 -17.15
C LEU A 14 20.14 9.72 -18.07
N THR A 15 19.85 9.20 -19.27
CA THR A 15 18.88 9.82 -20.21
C THR A 15 17.49 9.92 -19.59
N TYR A 16 17.04 8.87 -18.88
CA TYR A 16 15.78 8.89 -18.14
C TYR A 16 15.79 10.02 -17.11
N LEU A 17 16.80 10.10 -16.24
CA LEU A 17 16.91 11.15 -15.23
C LEU A 17 16.95 12.56 -15.85
N GLU A 18 17.74 12.76 -16.91
CA GLU A 18 17.82 14.06 -17.60
C GLU A 18 16.48 14.47 -18.22
N THR A 19 15.78 13.52 -18.85
CA THR A 19 14.44 13.76 -19.42
C THR A 19 13.43 14.11 -18.32
N SER A 20 13.40 13.34 -17.22
CA SER A 20 12.51 13.61 -16.10
C SER A 20 12.79 14.97 -15.44
N ILE A 21 14.05 15.39 -15.35
CA ILE A 21 14.41 16.72 -14.86
C ILE A 21 13.85 17.81 -15.79
N GLU A 22 13.99 17.66 -17.11
CA GLU A 22 13.46 18.61 -18.09
C GLU A 22 11.92 18.69 -18.03
N GLU A 23 11.22 17.55 -17.95
CA GLU A 23 9.77 17.50 -17.85
C GLU A 23 9.24 18.15 -16.56
N GLN A 24 9.97 18.01 -15.45
CA GLN A 24 9.62 18.56 -14.15
C GLN A 24 9.93 20.07 -14.02
N GLN A 25 10.74 20.67 -14.91
CA GLN A 25 11.01 22.11 -14.90
C GLN A 25 9.82 22.95 -15.40
N ASP A 26 8.90 22.35 -16.16
CA ASP A 26 7.69 22.99 -16.64
C ASP A 26 6.54 22.96 -15.61
N GLU A 27 6.71 22.22 -14.52
CA GLU A 27 5.76 22.18 -13.40
C GLU A 27 5.92 23.39 -12.46
N ARG A 28 4.88 23.67 -11.67
CA ARG A 28 4.98 24.76 -10.67
C ARG A 28 6.05 24.39 -9.63
N ASP A 29 6.92 25.34 -9.26
CA ASP A 29 8.06 25.14 -8.33
C ASP A 29 7.76 24.33 -7.05
N VAL A 30 6.52 24.34 -6.54
CA VAL A 30 6.11 23.62 -5.33
C VAL A 30 5.75 22.14 -5.58
N ASP A 31 5.28 21.83 -6.79
CA ASP A 31 4.86 20.49 -7.20
C ASP A 31 6.02 19.73 -7.89
N SER A 32 7.07 20.44 -8.30
CA SER A 32 8.20 19.90 -9.07
C SER A 32 9.07 18.91 -8.27
N GLU A 33 9.26 17.73 -8.84
CA GLU A 33 10.13 16.67 -8.31
C GLU A 33 11.56 16.74 -8.90
N ALA A 34 11.88 17.75 -9.72
CA ALA A 34 13.16 17.88 -10.41
C ALA A 34 14.37 17.78 -9.46
N ALA A 35 14.27 18.38 -8.27
CA ALA A 35 15.35 18.36 -7.28
C ALA A 35 15.65 16.94 -6.75
N TYR A 36 14.66 16.04 -6.71
CA TYR A 36 14.86 14.64 -6.32
C TYR A 36 15.58 13.87 -7.41
N TYR A 37 15.16 14.05 -8.68
CA TYR A 37 15.86 13.47 -9.83
C TYR A 37 17.31 13.96 -9.93
N GLU A 38 17.55 15.25 -9.72
CA GLU A 38 18.90 15.82 -9.68
C GLU A 38 19.74 15.25 -8.53
N ALA A 39 19.16 15.10 -7.33
CA ALA A 39 19.86 14.51 -6.19
C ALA A 39 20.27 13.05 -6.48
N VAL A 40 19.37 12.26 -7.07
CA VAL A 40 19.66 10.87 -7.47
C VAL A 40 20.71 10.84 -8.58
N ARG A 41 20.59 11.67 -9.62
CA ARG A 41 21.56 11.75 -10.72
C ARG A 41 22.96 12.07 -10.20
N ASP A 42 23.08 13.15 -9.43
CA ASP A 42 24.38 13.63 -8.94
C ASP A 42 25.02 12.60 -7.98
N MET A 43 24.20 11.94 -7.16
CA MET A 43 24.64 10.83 -6.30
C MET A 43 25.20 9.65 -7.10
N LEU A 44 24.55 9.26 -8.20
CA LEU A 44 24.96 8.13 -9.02
C LEU A 44 26.15 8.45 -9.95
N LEU A 45 26.37 9.72 -10.27
CA LEU A 45 27.52 10.20 -11.05
C LEU A 45 28.77 10.43 -10.19
N ASP A 46 28.64 10.55 -8.88
CA ASP A 46 29.77 10.81 -7.98
C ASP A 46 30.77 9.63 -7.99
N GLN A 47 32.04 9.94 -8.30
CA GLN A 47 33.14 8.98 -8.36
C GLN A 47 33.94 8.90 -7.06
N GLY A 48 33.51 9.64 -6.04
CA GLY A 48 34.16 9.74 -4.74
C GLY A 48 33.62 8.71 -3.74
N ASP A 49 33.45 9.16 -2.51
CA ASP A 49 32.97 8.33 -1.42
C ASP A 49 31.43 8.24 -1.47
N SER A 50 30.90 7.04 -1.74
CA SER A 50 29.46 6.80 -1.82
C SER A 50 28.72 7.22 -0.54
N ASP A 51 29.34 7.10 0.64
CA ASP A 51 28.68 7.50 1.89
C ASP A 51 28.46 9.01 1.95
N LYS A 52 29.44 9.77 1.45
CA LYS A 52 29.36 11.21 1.36
C LYS A 52 28.35 11.64 0.30
N ALA A 53 28.38 11.02 -0.88
CA ALA A 53 27.44 11.31 -1.96
C ALA A 53 25.98 11.06 -1.52
N ILE A 54 25.72 9.92 -0.88
CA ILE A 54 24.40 9.58 -0.30
C ILE A 54 23.97 10.63 0.72
N SER A 55 24.86 11.02 1.64
CA SER A 55 24.53 12.00 2.68
C SER A 55 24.18 13.37 2.08
N GLN A 56 24.90 13.80 1.06
CA GLN A 56 24.64 15.06 0.35
C GLN A 56 23.33 15.02 -0.43
N ALA A 57 23.01 13.88 -1.06
CA ALA A 57 21.73 13.70 -1.75
C ALA A 57 20.55 13.75 -0.76
N ILE A 58 20.67 13.09 0.39
CA ILE A 58 19.66 13.11 1.45
C ILE A 58 19.42 14.55 1.94
N GLU A 59 20.49 15.29 2.23
CA GLU A 59 20.41 16.69 2.66
C GLU A 59 19.72 17.55 1.59
N ARG A 60 20.05 17.37 0.31
CA ARG A 60 19.41 18.10 -0.79
C ARG A 60 17.91 17.82 -0.88
N CYS A 61 17.51 16.55 -0.76
CA CYS A 61 16.10 16.17 -0.80
C CYS A 61 15.32 16.77 0.37
N TYR A 62 15.86 16.73 1.59
CA TYR A 62 15.22 17.35 2.76
C TYR A 62 15.12 18.86 2.63
N ASN A 63 16.20 19.53 2.20
CA ASN A 63 16.19 20.99 1.99
C ASN A 63 15.17 21.43 0.94
N HIS A 64 15.03 20.66 -0.16
CA HIS A 64 14.00 20.91 -1.17
C HIS A 64 12.59 20.76 -0.59
N TYR A 65 12.37 19.69 0.17
CA TYR A 65 11.07 19.44 0.78
C TYR A 65 10.66 20.54 1.78
N ILE A 66 11.56 20.95 2.68
CA ILE A 66 11.31 22.09 3.60
C ILE A 66 10.91 23.33 2.79
N LYS A 67 11.70 23.67 1.77
CA LYS A 67 11.46 24.86 0.96
C LYS A 67 10.10 24.81 0.24
N SER A 68 9.71 23.64 -0.27
CA SER A 68 8.40 23.45 -0.91
C SER A 68 7.27 23.66 0.09
N ILE A 69 7.36 23.06 1.28
CA ILE A 69 6.37 23.22 2.35
C ILE A 69 6.28 24.67 2.84
N ASP A 70 7.41 25.35 3.04
CA ASP A 70 7.44 26.78 3.42
C ASP A 70 6.77 27.66 2.36
N THR A 71 7.02 27.36 1.08
CA THR A 71 6.40 28.08 -0.03
C THR A 71 4.91 27.83 -0.12
N GLU A 72 4.46 26.59 0.09
CA GLU A 72 3.05 26.22 0.14
C GLU A 72 2.36 26.90 1.32
N ASN A 73 2.93 26.83 2.52
CA ASN A 73 2.41 27.47 3.72
C ASN A 73 2.28 29.00 3.56
N ALA A 74 3.29 29.66 2.98
CA ALA A 74 3.24 31.10 2.72
C ALA A 74 2.03 31.49 1.83
N ARG A 75 1.68 30.66 0.84
CA ARG A 75 0.49 30.89 -0.01
C ARG A 75 -0.80 30.76 0.78
N PHE A 76 -0.91 29.75 1.64
CA PHE A 76 -2.09 29.61 2.50
C PHE A 76 -2.22 30.78 3.47
N GLU A 77 -1.12 31.28 4.01
CA GLU A 77 -1.10 32.45 4.89
C GLU A 77 -1.50 33.75 4.16
N GLU A 78 -1.10 33.93 2.90
CA GLU A 78 -1.56 35.04 2.04
C GLU A 78 -3.08 35.02 1.83
N ASP A 79 -3.69 33.83 1.75
CA ASP A 79 -5.14 33.62 1.66
C ASP A 79 -5.86 33.73 3.03
N GLY A 80 -5.14 34.10 4.11
CA GLY A 80 -5.67 34.21 5.46
C GLY A 80 -6.03 32.87 6.10
N MET A 81 -5.55 31.77 5.53
CA MET A 81 -5.71 30.41 6.06
C MET A 81 -4.46 30.00 6.82
N LYS A 82 -4.62 29.12 7.82
CA LYS A 82 -3.48 28.50 8.48
C LYS A 82 -2.92 27.42 7.55
N GLY A 83 -1.63 27.49 7.21
CA GLY A 83 -0.98 26.54 6.32
C GLY A 83 -1.13 25.08 6.79
N PRO A 84 -1.30 24.12 5.88
CA PRO A 84 -1.37 22.71 6.22
C PRO A 84 0.02 22.27 6.66
N HIS A 85 0.32 22.31 7.96
CA HIS A 85 1.57 21.80 8.51
C HIS A 85 1.68 20.28 8.25
N LYS A 86 2.11 19.92 7.03
CA LYS A 86 2.29 18.55 6.57
C LYS A 86 3.77 18.28 6.49
N TYR A 87 4.31 17.73 7.57
CA TYR A 87 5.52 16.95 7.48
C TYR A 87 5.13 15.49 7.68
N ASP A 88 5.72 14.64 6.85
CA ASP A 88 5.62 13.18 6.82
C ASP A 88 4.59 12.49 5.90
N ILE A 89 5.07 11.41 5.29
CA ILE A 89 4.51 10.49 4.27
C ILE A 89 4.74 10.86 2.79
N ILE A 90 4.46 12.09 2.33
CA ILE A 90 4.53 12.42 0.89
C ILE A 90 5.98 12.40 0.36
N LEU A 91 6.94 12.92 1.14
CA LEU A 91 8.34 13.00 0.75
C LEU A 91 8.96 11.63 0.41
N LEU A 92 8.80 10.68 1.32
CA LEU A 92 9.37 9.34 1.16
C LEU A 92 8.74 8.60 -0.02
N LYS A 93 7.45 8.84 -0.29
CA LYS A 93 6.80 8.26 -1.48
C LYS A 93 7.44 8.78 -2.76
N SER A 94 7.48 10.10 -2.98
CA SER A 94 8.03 10.69 -4.22
C SER A 94 9.47 10.24 -4.46
N ILE A 95 10.32 10.32 -3.43
CA ILE A 95 11.72 9.92 -3.55
C ILE A 95 11.85 8.41 -3.82
N ALA A 96 11.05 7.58 -3.16
CA ALA A 96 11.08 6.14 -3.41
C ALA A 96 10.63 5.80 -4.84
N VAL A 97 9.62 6.50 -5.38
CA VAL A 97 9.20 6.34 -6.79
C VAL A 97 10.36 6.65 -7.72
N VAL A 98 11.02 7.80 -7.57
CA VAL A 98 12.20 8.17 -8.37
C VAL A 98 13.28 7.10 -8.31
N VAL A 99 13.57 6.57 -7.11
CA VAL A 99 14.57 5.53 -6.92
C VAL A 99 14.18 4.22 -7.62
N PHE A 100 12.92 3.78 -7.48
CA PHE A 100 12.45 2.56 -8.13
C PHE A 100 12.46 2.69 -9.66
N GLU A 101 11.96 3.80 -10.21
CA GLU A 101 11.97 4.04 -11.66
C GLU A 101 13.40 4.11 -12.20
N THR A 102 14.30 4.83 -11.52
CA THR A 102 15.73 4.86 -11.90
C THR A 102 16.35 3.47 -11.87
N SER A 103 16.00 2.65 -10.87
CA SER A 103 16.53 1.28 -10.76
C SER A 103 16.11 0.38 -11.92
N THR A 104 14.93 0.62 -12.50
CA THR A 104 14.45 -0.16 -13.66
C THR A 104 15.18 0.17 -14.96
N GLU A 105 15.84 1.32 -15.02
CA GLU A 105 16.62 1.76 -16.18
C GLU A 105 18.11 1.36 -16.10
N LEU A 106 18.53 0.73 -14.99
CA LEU A 106 19.89 0.22 -14.82
C LEU A 106 20.04 -1.15 -15.51
N PRO A 107 21.23 -1.47 -16.06
CA PRO A 107 21.56 -2.84 -16.40
C PRO A 107 21.63 -3.68 -15.12
N TYR A 108 21.39 -4.99 -15.22
CA TYR A 108 21.54 -5.90 -14.09
C TYR A 108 22.70 -6.88 -14.32
N PRO A 109 23.60 -7.11 -13.33
CA PRO A 109 23.72 -6.36 -12.07
C PRO A 109 24.47 -5.02 -12.25
N ASP A 110 24.06 -3.98 -11.53
CA ASP A 110 24.82 -2.73 -11.39
C ASP A 110 24.96 -2.36 -9.90
N HIS A 111 26.14 -1.87 -9.52
CA HIS A 111 26.44 -1.42 -8.15
C HIS A 111 25.60 -0.21 -7.74
N LYS A 112 25.09 0.58 -8.69
CA LYS A 112 24.19 1.71 -8.43
C LYS A 112 22.90 1.27 -7.73
N THR A 113 22.43 0.05 -7.97
CA THR A 113 21.28 -0.52 -7.23
C THR A 113 21.56 -0.62 -5.73
N GLU A 114 22.81 -0.88 -5.32
CA GLU A 114 23.22 -0.82 -3.91
C GLU A 114 23.18 0.62 -3.36
N ILE A 115 23.73 1.58 -4.12
CA ILE A 115 23.77 2.99 -3.73
C ILE A 115 22.33 3.51 -3.52
N LEU A 116 21.43 3.20 -4.45
CA LEU A 116 20.01 3.53 -4.37
C LEU A 116 19.33 2.90 -3.14
N ALA A 117 19.63 1.64 -2.83
CA ALA A 117 19.09 0.98 -1.64
C ALA A 117 19.58 1.66 -0.35
N GLN A 118 20.89 1.91 -0.25
CA GLN A 118 21.50 2.58 0.90
C GLN A 118 20.96 4.00 1.09
N PHE A 119 20.72 4.71 0.00
CA PHE A 119 20.11 6.03 0.01
C PHE A 119 18.71 6.00 0.66
N LEU A 120 17.81 5.14 0.19
CA LEU A 120 16.48 4.99 0.80
C LEU A 120 16.54 4.52 2.25
N ILE A 121 17.42 3.56 2.56
CA ILE A 121 17.56 3.03 3.93
C ILE A 121 18.01 4.12 4.89
N ARG A 122 19.02 4.91 4.51
CA ARG A 122 19.54 5.99 5.36
C ARG A 122 18.54 7.12 5.49
N MET A 123 17.82 7.45 4.43
CA MET A 123 16.78 8.47 4.47
C MET A 123 15.65 8.05 5.43
N ALA A 124 15.15 6.82 5.31
CA ALA A 124 14.09 6.30 6.16
C ALA A 124 14.51 6.19 7.64
N LYS A 125 15.74 5.73 7.93
CA LYS A 125 16.20 5.53 9.31
C LYS A 125 16.63 6.81 10.01
N ASN A 126 16.92 7.87 9.27
CA ASN A 126 17.42 9.13 9.83
C ASN A 126 16.51 10.32 9.53
N ILE A 127 15.19 10.11 9.43
CA ILE A 127 14.21 11.18 9.27
C ILE A 127 14.38 12.19 10.42
N PRO A 128 14.79 13.44 10.13
CA PRO A 128 15.04 14.41 11.19
C PRO A 128 13.74 14.73 11.95
N SER A 129 13.86 15.00 13.26
CA SER A 129 12.68 15.15 14.14
C SER A 129 11.76 16.30 13.75
N GLU A 130 12.30 17.34 13.09
CA GLU A 130 11.52 18.45 12.53
C GLU A 130 10.57 18.04 11.40
N PHE A 131 10.79 16.88 10.78
CA PHE A 131 9.89 16.30 9.78
C PHE A 131 8.82 15.38 10.37
N ARG A 132 8.89 15.08 11.68
CA ARG A 132 7.92 14.23 12.37
C ARG A 132 6.90 15.10 13.08
N TYR A 133 5.61 14.89 12.80
CA TYR A 133 4.56 15.59 13.53
C TYR A 133 4.50 15.10 14.99
N GLU A 134 4.25 16.00 15.95
CA GLU A 134 4.12 15.63 17.36
C GLU A 134 2.88 14.73 17.55
N GLY A 135 3.10 13.48 17.94
CA GLY A 135 2.04 12.45 18.03
C GLY A 135 1.79 11.65 16.74
N ALA A 136 2.64 11.79 15.71
CA ALA A 136 2.58 10.95 14.52
C ALA A 136 2.71 9.47 14.86
N ASP A 137 1.89 8.65 14.20
CA ASP A 137 1.98 7.20 14.29
C ASP A 137 3.23 6.71 13.56
N THR A 138 4.27 6.41 14.33
CA THR A 138 5.56 5.95 13.80
C THR A 138 5.47 4.59 13.10
N THR A 139 4.35 3.86 13.21
CA THR A 139 4.15 2.60 12.49
C THR A 139 3.91 2.81 10.99
N ARG A 140 3.59 4.05 10.57
CA ARG A 140 3.36 4.46 9.18
C ARG A 140 4.51 5.21 8.53
N ASP A 141 5.64 5.37 9.23
CA ASP A 141 6.82 6.12 8.77
C ASP A 141 7.31 5.64 7.38
N PHE A 142 7.03 4.39 7.00
CA PHE A 142 7.52 3.78 5.75
C PHE A 142 6.43 3.52 4.71
N ASP A 143 5.18 3.97 4.91
CA ASP A 143 4.08 3.74 3.95
C ASP A 143 4.43 4.22 2.54
N GLY A 144 5.14 5.35 2.42
CA GLY A 144 5.60 5.87 1.12
C GLY A 144 6.52 4.91 0.37
N ILE A 145 7.49 4.31 1.09
CA ILE A 145 8.43 3.32 0.52
C ILE A 145 7.69 2.03 0.17
N GLN A 146 6.78 1.58 1.04
CA GLN A 146 5.94 0.39 0.80
C GLN A 146 5.06 0.56 -0.44
N ILE A 147 4.44 1.73 -0.61
CA ILE A 147 3.62 2.03 -1.79
C ILE A 147 4.47 2.02 -3.07
N ALA A 148 5.63 2.69 -3.07
CA ALA A 148 6.52 2.71 -4.24
C ALA A 148 7.03 1.30 -4.59
N ALA A 149 7.42 0.52 -3.59
CA ALA A 149 7.85 -0.87 -3.77
C ALA A 149 6.74 -1.74 -4.38
N ARG A 150 5.49 -1.53 -3.94
CA ARG A 150 4.32 -2.21 -4.50
C ARG A 150 4.07 -1.82 -5.95
N GLU A 151 4.09 -0.53 -6.25
CA GLU A 151 3.87 0.03 -7.59
C GLU A 151 4.95 -0.45 -8.58
N SER A 152 6.17 -0.71 -8.10
CA SER A 152 7.24 -1.36 -8.88
C SER A 152 7.07 -2.88 -9.01
N TRP A 153 6.67 -3.58 -7.94
CA TRP A 153 6.52 -5.04 -7.92
C TRP A 153 5.34 -5.54 -8.77
N GLU A 154 4.16 -4.92 -8.67
CA GLU A 154 2.94 -5.36 -9.36
C GLU A 154 3.04 -5.50 -10.90
N PRO A 155 3.65 -4.55 -11.64
CA PRO A 155 3.79 -4.66 -13.10
C PRO A 155 4.87 -5.65 -13.55
N LEU A 156 5.90 -5.88 -12.72
CA LEU A 156 7.04 -6.74 -13.03
C LEU A 156 6.86 -8.18 -12.53
N HIS A 157 5.76 -8.46 -11.81
CA HIS A 157 5.48 -9.78 -11.28
C HIS A 157 5.29 -10.86 -12.38
N ALA A 158 5.79 -12.08 -12.11
CA ALA A 158 5.77 -13.25 -13.00
C ALA A 158 4.40 -13.53 -13.67
N ASP A 159 3.29 -13.18 -13.00
CA ASP A 159 1.94 -13.41 -13.50
C ASP A 159 1.58 -12.60 -14.75
N ARG A 160 2.34 -11.55 -15.05
CA ARG A 160 2.12 -10.69 -16.22
C ARG A 160 2.72 -11.24 -17.51
N PHE A 161 3.59 -12.24 -17.41
CA PHE A 161 4.36 -12.72 -18.55
C PHE A 161 4.08 -14.20 -18.84
N ASP A 162 4.15 -14.53 -20.13
CA ASP A 162 4.33 -15.89 -20.60
C ASP A 162 5.82 -16.19 -20.59
N LEU A 163 6.28 -16.94 -19.59
CA LEU A 163 7.71 -17.12 -19.29
C LEU A 163 8.43 -18.02 -20.29
N ASP A 164 7.68 -18.79 -21.07
CA ASP A 164 8.19 -19.81 -21.99
C ASP A 164 8.23 -19.30 -23.45
N LYS A 165 7.85 -18.04 -23.66
CA LYS A 165 7.77 -17.43 -24.97
C LYS A 165 8.88 -16.41 -25.16
N GLU A 166 9.62 -16.56 -26.26
CA GLU A 166 10.59 -15.58 -26.70
C GLU A 166 9.92 -14.23 -27.04
N ARG A 167 10.53 -13.15 -26.57
CA ARG A 167 10.07 -11.78 -26.83
C ARG A 167 11.26 -10.87 -27.10
N PRO A 168 11.11 -9.86 -27.98
CA PRO A 168 12.19 -8.92 -28.28
C PRO A 168 12.54 -8.01 -27.10
N ASP A 169 11.61 -7.77 -26.17
CA ASP A 169 11.75 -6.90 -24.98
C ASP A 169 12.13 -7.68 -23.71
N ALA A 170 12.45 -8.97 -23.83
CA ALA A 170 12.60 -9.86 -22.66
C ALA A 170 13.80 -9.51 -21.76
N GLU A 171 14.87 -8.97 -22.33
CA GLU A 171 16.08 -8.56 -21.60
C GLU A 171 15.86 -7.28 -20.80
N GLU A 172 15.16 -6.28 -21.38
CA GLU A 172 14.78 -5.06 -20.67
C GLU A 172 13.85 -5.37 -19.49
N ILE A 173 12.84 -6.22 -19.71
CA ILE A 173 11.93 -6.67 -18.64
C ILE A 173 12.71 -7.40 -17.54
N ALA A 174 13.67 -8.24 -17.91
CA ALA A 174 14.49 -8.97 -16.96
C ALA A 174 15.34 -8.03 -16.08
N HIS A 175 16.00 -7.04 -16.68
CA HIS A 175 16.79 -6.05 -15.93
C HIS A 175 15.91 -5.29 -14.94
N ALA A 176 14.76 -4.78 -15.39
CA ALA A 176 13.82 -4.06 -14.53
C ALA A 176 13.33 -4.93 -13.36
N TRP A 177 12.94 -6.17 -13.63
CA TRP A 177 12.48 -7.11 -12.60
C TRP A 177 13.58 -7.44 -11.59
N LEU A 178 14.79 -7.77 -12.06
CA LEU A 178 15.89 -8.17 -11.19
C LEU A 178 16.40 -7.02 -10.31
N ASN A 179 16.48 -5.80 -10.85
CA ASN A 179 16.80 -4.61 -10.07
C ASN A 179 15.74 -4.31 -9.00
N SER A 180 14.45 -4.38 -9.39
CA SER A 180 13.34 -4.16 -8.45
C SER A 180 13.33 -5.20 -7.33
N ALA A 181 13.50 -6.49 -7.66
CA ALA A 181 13.58 -7.58 -6.69
C ALA A 181 14.77 -7.41 -5.74
N ALA A 182 15.95 -7.04 -6.26
CA ALA A 182 17.13 -6.79 -5.43
C ALA A 182 16.94 -5.60 -4.48
N LEU A 183 16.32 -4.51 -4.95
CA LEU A 183 16.00 -3.34 -4.14
C LEU A 183 14.97 -3.68 -3.05
N ILE A 184 13.88 -4.36 -3.39
CA ILE A 184 12.87 -4.85 -2.44
C ILE A 184 13.50 -5.75 -1.38
N ALA A 185 14.39 -6.68 -1.77
CA ALA A 185 15.05 -7.57 -0.83
C ALA A 185 15.86 -6.80 0.23
N LYS A 186 16.57 -5.74 -0.19
CA LYS A 186 17.39 -4.90 0.70
C LYS A 186 16.52 -4.03 1.62
N LEU A 187 15.44 -3.46 1.10
CA LEU A 187 14.49 -2.69 1.91
C LEU A 187 13.77 -3.57 2.93
N PHE A 188 13.44 -4.81 2.55
CA PHE A 188 12.87 -5.80 3.45
C PHE A 188 13.87 -6.19 4.56
N GLN A 189 15.13 -6.46 4.20
CA GLN A 189 16.21 -6.68 5.19
C GLN A 189 16.37 -5.52 6.17
N ALA A 190 16.14 -4.30 5.69
CA ALA A 190 16.27 -3.09 6.48
C ALA A 190 15.07 -2.78 7.38
N ASP A 191 14.04 -3.64 7.39
CA ASP A 191 12.78 -3.49 8.15
C ASP A 191 11.92 -2.31 7.68
N LEU A 192 11.96 -2.00 6.38
CA LEU A 192 11.21 -0.89 5.77
C LEU A 192 9.96 -1.35 5.03
N LEU A 193 9.74 -2.66 4.94
CA LEU A 193 8.63 -3.28 4.21
C LEU A 193 7.78 -4.18 5.12
N ASP A 194 7.63 -3.81 6.39
CA ASP A 194 7.17 -4.72 7.43
C ASP A 194 5.68 -5.15 7.27
N GLY A 195 4.87 -4.36 6.55
CA GLY A 195 3.47 -4.68 6.25
C GLY A 195 3.26 -5.59 5.03
N TYR A 196 4.20 -5.64 4.09
CA TYR A 196 3.98 -6.32 2.80
C TYR A 196 5.16 -7.14 2.25
N GLY A 197 6.39 -6.91 2.72
CA GLY A 197 7.60 -7.55 2.22
C GLY A 197 7.56 -9.08 2.30
N SER A 198 7.14 -9.63 3.44
CA SER A 198 6.96 -11.08 3.60
C SER A 198 5.89 -11.64 2.65
N MET A 199 4.83 -10.86 2.39
CA MET A 199 3.75 -11.26 1.50
C MET A 199 4.18 -11.29 0.02
N TRP A 200 5.01 -10.34 -0.42
CA TRP A 200 5.55 -10.33 -1.79
C TRP A 200 6.60 -11.41 -2.00
N VAL A 201 7.58 -11.53 -1.10
CA VAL A 201 8.62 -12.57 -1.18
C VAL A 201 8.00 -13.96 -1.17
N SER A 202 7.01 -14.20 -0.30
CA SER A 202 6.28 -15.47 -0.27
C SER A 202 5.47 -15.73 -1.53
N HIS A 203 4.94 -14.68 -2.16
CA HIS A 203 4.19 -14.81 -3.42
C HIS A 203 5.12 -15.34 -4.50
N ASP A 204 6.29 -14.72 -4.64
CA ASP A 204 7.25 -15.03 -5.69
C ASP A 204 7.88 -16.42 -5.48
N LEU A 205 8.17 -16.80 -4.23
CA LEU A 205 8.60 -18.14 -3.86
C LEU A 205 7.58 -19.21 -4.29
N VAL A 206 6.30 -19.07 -3.90
CA VAL A 206 5.23 -20.02 -4.25
C VAL A 206 5.02 -20.08 -5.77
N ARG A 207 5.05 -18.93 -6.44
CA ARG A 207 4.89 -18.88 -7.90
C ARG A 207 6.01 -19.61 -8.61
N THR A 208 7.24 -19.43 -8.18
CA THR A 208 8.43 -20.02 -8.79
C THR A 208 8.52 -21.51 -8.53
N PHE A 209 8.35 -21.93 -7.28
CA PHE A 209 8.59 -23.32 -6.89
C PHE A 209 7.36 -24.23 -6.92
N GLU A 210 6.13 -23.70 -6.87
CA GLU A 210 4.92 -24.55 -6.81
C GLU A 210 4.01 -24.42 -8.02
N ARG A 211 3.80 -23.21 -8.56
CA ARG A 211 2.76 -22.96 -9.57
C ARG A 211 3.29 -22.89 -11.00
N ARG A 212 4.44 -22.26 -11.21
CA ARG A 212 5.07 -22.08 -12.51
C ARG A 212 6.36 -22.89 -12.57
N THR A 213 6.28 -24.20 -12.34
CA THR A 213 7.45 -25.08 -12.41
C THR A 213 7.76 -25.55 -13.83
N GLN A 214 6.84 -25.32 -14.77
CA GLN A 214 7.06 -25.58 -16.19
C GLN A 214 7.94 -24.48 -16.81
N GLY A 215 8.55 -24.80 -17.94
CA GLY A 215 9.47 -23.92 -18.65
C GLY A 215 10.92 -24.37 -18.62
N ASP A 216 11.64 -24.13 -19.71
CA ASP A 216 13.06 -24.47 -19.83
C ASP A 216 13.94 -23.30 -19.36
N ILE A 217 14.43 -23.41 -18.12
CA ILE A 217 15.32 -22.40 -17.51
C ILE A 217 16.63 -22.24 -18.29
N THR A 218 17.03 -23.22 -19.10
CA THR A 218 18.26 -23.13 -19.92
C THR A 218 18.05 -22.26 -21.16
N LYS A 219 16.80 -21.98 -21.54
CA LYS A 219 16.46 -21.27 -22.78
C LYS A 219 15.87 -19.90 -22.55
N HIS A 220 14.95 -19.76 -21.60
CA HIS A 220 14.10 -18.57 -21.53
C HIS A 220 14.59 -17.56 -20.48
N ILE A 221 14.95 -16.36 -20.94
CA ILE A 221 15.49 -15.29 -20.09
C ILE A 221 14.53 -14.85 -18.98
N LEU A 222 13.22 -14.76 -19.26
CA LEU A 222 12.23 -14.40 -18.24
C LEU A 222 12.07 -15.51 -17.19
N LYS A 223 12.28 -16.77 -17.59
CA LYS A 223 12.31 -17.90 -16.67
C LYS A 223 13.54 -17.83 -15.75
N GLN A 224 14.71 -17.55 -16.32
CA GLN A 224 15.95 -17.31 -15.57
C GLN A 224 15.77 -16.15 -14.58
N SER A 225 15.15 -15.06 -15.02
CA SER A 225 14.88 -13.86 -14.21
C SER A 225 13.94 -14.15 -13.05
N GLN A 226 12.88 -14.93 -13.26
CA GLN A 226 11.95 -15.34 -12.20
C GLN A 226 12.69 -16.06 -11.07
N VAL A 227 13.50 -17.06 -11.42
CA VAL A 227 14.21 -17.88 -10.44
C VAL A 227 15.29 -17.05 -9.74
N LEU A 228 15.97 -16.18 -10.50
CA LEU A 228 17.01 -15.30 -9.95
C LEU A 228 16.44 -14.21 -9.04
N ALA A 229 15.25 -13.68 -9.31
CA ALA A 229 14.56 -12.74 -8.41
C ALA A 229 14.30 -13.38 -7.04
N VAL A 230 13.85 -14.65 -7.03
CA VAL A 230 13.68 -15.41 -5.79
C VAL A 230 15.01 -15.68 -5.09
N ALA A 231 16.05 -16.05 -5.84
CA ALA A 231 17.38 -16.22 -5.28
C ALA A 231 17.91 -14.92 -4.66
N ASN A 232 17.64 -13.75 -5.26
CA ASN A 232 17.99 -12.45 -4.70
C ASN A 232 17.28 -12.18 -3.37
N TYR A 233 15.99 -12.53 -3.23
CA TYR A 233 15.30 -12.41 -1.94
C TYR A 233 15.99 -13.26 -0.87
N ILE A 234 16.31 -14.51 -1.19
CA ILE A 234 17.00 -15.43 -0.26
C ILE A 234 18.39 -14.90 0.12
N ILE A 235 19.15 -14.37 -0.85
CA ILE A 235 20.53 -13.92 -0.63
C ILE A 235 20.58 -12.60 0.13
N PHE A 236 19.70 -11.64 -0.19
CA PHE A 236 19.79 -10.27 0.32
C PHE A 236 18.88 -10.01 1.52
N ALA A 237 17.73 -10.68 1.62
CA ALA A 237 16.79 -10.52 2.74
C ALA A 237 17.05 -11.46 3.91
N ASP A 238 18.02 -12.38 3.79
CA ASP A 238 18.68 -13.14 4.85
C ASP A 238 17.92 -13.27 6.19
N ASP A 239 18.39 -12.61 7.25
CA ASP A 239 17.81 -12.64 8.59
C ASP A 239 16.35 -12.16 8.63
N ALA A 240 15.96 -11.21 7.79
CA ALA A 240 14.57 -10.75 7.75
C ALA A 240 13.64 -11.83 7.19
N LEU A 241 14.11 -12.61 6.22
CA LEU A 241 13.39 -13.77 5.72
C LEU A 241 13.29 -14.85 6.80
N ALA A 242 14.39 -15.16 7.50
CA ALA A 242 14.39 -16.11 8.61
C ALA A 242 13.40 -15.70 9.73
N LYS A 243 13.43 -14.43 10.15
CA LYS A 243 12.48 -13.90 11.15
C LYS A 243 11.04 -13.94 10.65
N ALA A 244 10.79 -13.66 9.38
CA ALA A 244 9.44 -13.75 8.83
C ALA A 244 8.92 -15.19 8.83
N LEU A 245 9.82 -16.17 8.63
CA LEU A 245 9.53 -17.61 8.69
C LEU A 245 9.19 -18.04 10.12
N GLU A 246 10.01 -17.65 11.10
CA GLU A 246 9.79 -17.93 12.53
C GLU A 246 8.45 -17.35 13.03
N ASN A 247 8.18 -16.09 12.70
CA ASN A 247 6.98 -15.38 13.17
C ASN A 247 5.70 -15.76 12.41
N LYS A 248 5.75 -16.73 11.48
CA LYS A 248 4.63 -17.12 10.61
C LYS A 248 3.94 -15.92 9.94
N LYS A 249 4.69 -14.85 9.63
CA LYS A 249 4.20 -13.65 8.91
C LYS A 249 3.86 -13.96 7.43
N PHE A 250 3.83 -15.23 7.04
CA PHE A 250 3.37 -15.74 5.75
C PHE A 250 1.86 -15.98 5.84
N THR A 251 1.09 -15.44 4.87
CA THR A 251 -0.38 -15.58 4.84
C THR A 251 -0.85 -17.03 4.97
N GLU A 252 -1.98 -17.27 5.65
CA GLU A 252 -2.51 -18.63 5.95
C GLU A 252 -2.69 -19.53 4.70
N SER A 253 -2.84 -18.94 3.52
CA SER A 253 -2.87 -19.68 2.24
C SER A 253 -1.50 -20.19 1.73
N ARG A 254 -0.42 -19.85 2.45
CA ARG A 254 0.99 -20.10 2.10
C ARG A 254 1.78 -20.59 3.32
N GLU A 255 1.14 -21.38 4.19
CA GLU A 255 1.81 -22.02 5.32
C GLU A 255 3.07 -22.73 4.83
N LEU A 256 4.22 -22.26 5.31
CA LEU A 256 5.54 -22.68 4.85
C LEU A 256 6.03 -23.77 5.80
N THR A 257 5.80 -25.01 5.40
CA THR A 257 6.18 -26.19 6.18
C THR A 257 7.64 -26.55 5.94
N ALA A 258 8.26 -27.30 6.87
CA ALA A 258 9.60 -27.83 6.68
C ALA A 258 9.71 -28.69 5.40
N GLU A 259 8.65 -29.43 5.06
CA GLU A 259 8.56 -30.22 3.82
C GLU A 259 8.56 -29.32 2.58
N LYS A 260 7.81 -28.21 2.58
CA LYS A 260 7.83 -27.24 1.49
C LYS A 260 9.19 -26.60 1.35
N TRP A 261 9.82 -26.20 2.46
CA TRP A 261 11.16 -25.60 2.44
C TRP A 261 12.20 -26.56 1.86
N GLN A 262 12.17 -27.84 2.26
CA GLN A 262 13.03 -28.87 1.67
C GLN A 262 12.78 -29.03 0.17
N ASN A 263 11.52 -29.08 -0.25
CA ASN A 263 11.17 -29.19 -1.67
C ASN A 263 11.67 -27.99 -2.48
N TRP A 264 11.50 -26.77 -1.97
CA TRP A 264 11.98 -25.56 -2.63
C TRP A 264 13.51 -25.53 -2.70
N THR A 265 14.19 -25.91 -1.62
CA THR A 265 15.65 -26.03 -1.56
C THR A 265 16.15 -27.02 -2.62
N SER A 266 15.56 -28.22 -2.69
CA SER A 266 15.91 -29.22 -3.72
C SER A 266 15.67 -28.72 -5.14
N LYS A 267 14.55 -28.04 -5.39
CA LYS A 267 14.25 -27.45 -6.71
C LYS A 267 15.26 -26.39 -7.12
N LEU A 268 15.73 -25.59 -6.16
CA LEU A 268 16.73 -24.57 -6.42
C LEU A 268 18.08 -25.20 -6.82
N GLN A 269 18.45 -26.31 -6.17
CA GLN A 269 19.62 -27.11 -6.57
C GLN A 269 19.43 -27.73 -7.96
N GLU A 270 18.28 -28.34 -8.24
CA GLU A 270 17.97 -28.89 -9.58
C GLU A 270 18.08 -27.83 -10.68
N MET A 271 17.61 -26.61 -10.41
CA MET A 271 17.72 -25.48 -11.34
C MET A 271 19.17 -25.01 -11.51
N ALA A 272 19.97 -25.00 -10.44
CA ALA A 272 21.40 -24.66 -10.50
C ALA A 272 22.19 -25.71 -11.31
N ASP A 273 21.88 -26.99 -11.15
CA ASP A 273 22.53 -28.10 -11.86
C ASP A 273 22.16 -28.13 -13.34
N ALA A 274 20.97 -27.64 -13.69
CA ALA A 274 20.46 -27.61 -15.06
C ALA A 274 21.09 -26.52 -15.93
N VAL A 275 21.64 -25.46 -15.34
CA VAL A 275 22.21 -24.32 -16.07
C VAL A 275 23.73 -24.40 -16.16
N ASP A 276 24.27 -23.94 -17.29
CA ASP A 276 25.72 -23.87 -17.50
C ASP A 276 26.36 -22.72 -16.68
N GLU A 277 27.68 -22.78 -16.50
CA GLU A 277 28.43 -21.77 -15.72
C GLU A 277 28.44 -20.37 -16.38
N ASP A 278 28.31 -20.31 -17.70
CA ASP A 278 28.36 -19.07 -18.49
C ASP A 278 26.96 -18.44 -18.74
N VAL A 279 25.91 -18.98 -18.11
CA VAL A 279 24.58 -18.38 -18.18
C VAL A 279 24.58 -17.00 -17.53
N ARG A 280 23.81 -16.07 -18.13
CA ARG A 280 23.69 -14.67 -17.74
C ARG A 280 23.56 -14.46 -16.23
N TRP A 281 24.11 -13.34 -15.75
CA TRP A 281 23.99 -12.85 -14.36
C TRP A 281 24.55 -13.80 -13.29
N ASP A 282 25.51 -14.66 -13.66
CA ASP A 282 26.09 -15.67 -12.78
C ASP A 282 25.01 -16.56 -12.15
N LEU A 283 23.97 -16.88 -12.95
CA LEU A 283 22.75 -17.53 -12.48
C LEU A 283 23.09 -18.76 -11.63
N LYS A 284 23.92 -19.66 -12.15
CA LYS A 284 24.33 -20.89 -11.45
C LYS A 284 24.90 -20.62 -10.07
N GLU A 285 25.89 -19.72 -9.97
CA GLU A 285 26.55 -19.39 -8.71
C GLU A 285 25.55 -18.79 -7.70
N ARG A 286 24.65 -17.92 -8.17
CA ARG A 286 23.63 -17.30 -7.32
C ARG A 286 22.57 -18.29 -6.87
N LEU A 287 22.13 -19.23 -7.73
CA LEU A 287 21.21 -20.28 -7.33
C LEU A 287 21.86 -21.21 -6.28
N GLN A 288 23.14 -21.56 -6.45
CA GLN A 288 23.87 -22.35 -5.46
C GLN A 288 24.00 -21.60 -4.13
N LYS A 289 24.36 -20.31 -4.17
CA LYS A 289 24.46 -19.48 -2.96
C LYS A 289 23.11 -19.35 -2.24
N ALA A 290 22.02 -19.20 -2.98
CA ALA A 290 20.68 -19.15 -2.42
C ALA A 290 20.29 -20.52 -1.81
N HIS A 291 20.62 -21.63 -2.48
CA HIS A 291 20.45 -22.97 -1.92
C HIS A 291 21.17 -23.13 -0.58
N ASP A 292 22.45 -22.79 -0.52
CA ASP A 292 23.27 -22.95 0.69
C ASP A 292 22.71 -22.12 1.85
N LYS A 293 22.22 -20.90 1.57
CA LYS A 293 21.51 -20.07 2.56
C LYS A 293 20.19 -20.68 3.01
N MET A 294 19.40 -21.28 2.12
CA MET A 294 18.17 -21.97 2.51
C MET A 294 18.44 -23.17 3.42
N VAL A 295 19.51 -23.92 3.16
CA VAL A 295 19.96 -25.03 4.01
C VAL A 295 20.41 -24.52 5.39
N GLU A 296 21.16 -23.42 5.44
CA GLU A 296 21.57 -22.79 6.70
C GLU A 296 20.36 -22.33 7.55
N MET A 297 19.41 -21.61 6.93
CA MET A 297 18.16 -21.18 7.59
C MET A 297 17.33 -22.37 8.08
N GLN A 298 17.33 -23.49 7.35
CA GLN A 298 16.63 -24.69 7.78
C GLN A 298 17.22 -25.29 9.06
N GLN A 299 18.55 -25.29 9.19
CA GLN A 299 19.22 -25.78 10.39
C GLN A 299 18.86 -24.91 11.60
N LEU A 300 18.80 -23.58 11.43
CA LEU A 300 18.34 -22.65 12.47
C LEU A 300 16.89 -22.91 12.88
N TYR A 301 16.00 -23.19 11.92
CA TYR A 301 14.60 -23.51 12.21
C TYR A 301 14.45 -24.83 12.98
N ILE A 302 15.23 -25.85 12.63
CA ILE A 302 15.22 -27.16 13.31
C ILE A 302 15.80 -27.04 14.74
N ASP A 303 16.92 -26.32 14.90
CA ASP A 303 17.58 -26.16 16.20
C ASP A 303 16.82 -25.19 17.12
N GLY A 304 16.13 -24.18 16.56
CA GLY A 304 15.27 -23.25 17.29
C GLY A 304 13.94 -23.86 17.74
N ALA A 305 13.34 -24.75 16.94
CA ALA A 305 12.09 -25.44 17.26
C ALA A 305 12.18 -26.36 18.49
N ASP A 306 13.37 -26.85 18.83
CA ASP A 306 13.61 -27.63 20.06
C ASP A 306 13.70 -26.75 21.34
N SER A 307 13.77 -25.43 21.20
CA SER A 307 13.93 -24.49 22.32
C SER A 307 12.70 -23.62 22.64
N GLU A 308 11.71 -23.51 21.74
CA GLU A 308 10.55 -22.64 21.95
C GLU A 308 9.20 -23.36 21.82
N GLN A 309 8.95 -24.31 22.74
CA GLN A 309 7.58 -24.60 23.15
C GLN A 309 7.10 -23.54 24.16
N ARG A 310 6.62 -22.40 23.64
CA ARG A 310 5.49 -21.58 24.16
C ARG A 310 5.52 -20.18 23.53
N GLU A 311 4.79 -19.98 22.43
CA GLU A 311 4.24 -18.65 22.14
C GLU A 311 3.24 -18.27 23.24
N SER A 312 3.23 -16.99 23.63
CA SER A 312 2.14 -16.44 24.43
C SER A 312 0.87 -16.38 23.56
N PRO A 313 -0.30 -16.88 24.02
CA PRO A 313 -1.51 -17.07 23.21
C PRO A 313 -2.12 -15.81 22.57
N GLU A 314 -1.58 -14.64 22.84
CA GLU A 314 -2.17 -13.34 22.51
C GLU A 314 -1.82 -12.84 21.10
N TYR A 315 -0.66 -13.22 20.52
CA TYR A 315 -0.19 -12.69 19.23
C TYR A 315 -0.77 -13.42 18.00
N GLY A 316 -0.90 -14.76 18.07
CA GLY A 316 -1.45 -15.58 16.99
C GLY A 316 -2.97 -15.43 16.79
N ALA A 317 -3.68 -14.86 17.77
CA ALA A 317 -5.11 -14.60 17.64
C ALA A 317 -5.38 -13.43 16.68
N GLY A 318 -4.68 -12.29 16.82
CA GLY A 318 -4.91 -11.08 16.03
C GLY A 318 -4.78 -11.29 14.52
N TYR A 319 -3.73 -11.98 14.07
CA TYR A 319 -3.50 -12.25 12.65
C TYR A 319 -4.63 -13.08 11.98
N LYS A 320 -5.16 -14.06 12.72
CA LYS A 320 -6.29 -14.89 12.26
C LYS A 320 -7.59 -14.10 12.20
N LEU A 321 -7.75 -13.12 13.09
CA LEU A 321 -8.93 -12.25 13.07
C LEU A 321 -8.89 -11.27 11.90
N ASN A 322 -7.72 -10.71 11.57
CA ASN A 322 -7.56 -9.86 10.39
C ASN A 322 -7.87 -10.64 9.10
N SER A 323 -7.41 -11.88 8.98
CA SER A 323 -7.70 -12.74 7.82
C SER A 323 -9.20 -13.05 7.68
N ILE A 324 -9.91 -13.26 8.80
CA ILE A 324 -11.37 -13.44 8.79
C ILE A 324 -12.08 -12.13 8.40
N ALA A 325 -11.59 -10.98 8.88
CA ALA A 325 -12.12 -9.67 8.51
C ALA A 325 -12.00 -9.44 7.00
N ASP A 326 -10.84 -9.69 6.40
CA ASP A 326 -10.62 -9.55 4.95
C ASP A 326 -11.59 -10.39 4.12
N VAL A 327 -11.79 -11.66 4.50
CA VAL A 327 -12.74 -12.55 3.83
C VAL A 327 -14.16 -12.01 3.96
N VAL A 328 -14.55 -11.53 5.14
CA VAL A 328 -15.88 -10.93 5.33
C VAL A 328 -16.04 -9.69 4.47
N PHE A 329 -15.03 -8.81 4.39
CA PHE A 329 -15.06 -7.61 3.54
C PHE A 329 -15.15 -7.93 2.04
N GLN A 330 -14.55 -9.03 1.59
CA GLN A 330 -14.71 -9.53 0.22
C GLN A 330 -16.12 -10.06 -0.02
N VAL A 331 -16.68 -10.83 0.91
CA VAL A 331 -18.01 -11.44 0.77
C VAL A 331 -19.11 -10.38 0.83
N VAL A 332 -19.04 -9.38 1.72
CA VAL A 332 -20.09 -8.35 1.81
C VAL A 332 -20.20 -7.51 0.54
N ARG A 333 -19.17 -7.45 -0.31
CA ARG A 333 -19.25 -6.79 -1.61
C ARG A 333 -20.48 -7.26 -2.39
N ASP A 334 -20.71 -8.58 -2.36
CA ASP A 334 -21.70 -9.27 -3.19
C ASP A 334 -22.97 -9.63 -2.39
N VAL A 335 -23.07 -9.16 -1.14
CA VAL A 335 -24.22 -9.42 -0.24
C VAL A 335 -24.90 -8.09 0.09
N PHE A 336 -26.17 -7.96 -0.30
CA PHE A 336 -26.91 -6.72 -0.13
C PHE A 336 -27.05 -6.32 1.35
N TYR A 337 -26.74 -5.06 1.68
CA TYR A 337 -26.57 -4.59 3.05
C TYR A 337 -27.79 -4.66 3.98
N THR A 338 -28.99 -4.77 3.42
CA THR A 338 -30.23 -4.96 4.18
C THR A 338 -30.59 -6.43 4.42
N SER A 339 -29.78 -7.37 3.93
CA SER A 339 -30.06 -8.81 4.05
C SER A 339 -29.67 -9.35 5.42
N LEU A 340 -30.29 -10.47 5.79
CA LEU A 340 -29.97 -11.20 7.01
C LEU A 340 -28.54 -11.78 6.95
N GLU A 341 -28.07 -12.14 5.75
CA GLU A 341 -26.72 -12.62 5.49
C GLU A 341 -25.68 -11.55 5.80
N HIS A 342 -25.94 -10.30 5.41
CA HIS A 342 -25.06 -9.18 5.74
C HIS A 342 -25.02 -8.92 7.26
N ASP A 343 -26.17 -9.05 7.94
CA ASP A 343 -26.21 -8.93 9.40
C ASP A 343 -25.45 -10.07 10.09
N ARG A 344 -25.51 -11.30 9.57
CA ARG A 344 -24.73 -12.44 10.08
C ARG A 344 -23.23 -12.22 9.94
N LEU A 345 -22.78 -11.66 8.81
CA LEU A 345 -21.38 -11.33 8.56
C LEU A 345 -20.88 -10.22 9.50
N ALA A 346 -21.66 -9.18 9.72
CA ALA A 346 -21.34 -8.15 10.70
C ALA A 346 -21.30 -8.72 12.13
N ASN A 347 -22.29 -9.53 12.50
CA ASN A 347 -22.35 -10.17 13.83
C ASN A 347 -21.23 -11.19 14.05
N LEU A 348 -20.72 -11.83 13.00
CA LEU A 348 -19.54 -12.70 13.06
C LEU A 348 -18.32 -11.88 13.51
N LEU A 349 -18.04 -10.76 12.85
CA LEU A 349 -16.92 -9.88 13.22
C LEU A 349 -17.09 -9.22 14.59
N ILE A 350 -18.30 -8.78 14.93
CA ILE A 350 -18.61 -8.24 16.26
C ILE A 350 -18.47 -9.32 17.34
N GLY A 351 -18.88 -10.57 17.04
CA GLY A 351 -18.71 -11.72 17.92
C GLY A 351 -17.23 -12.07 18.13
N ILE A 352 -16.42 -11.91 17.09
CA ILE A 352 -14.97 -12.05 17.10
C ILE A 352 -14.28 -10.96 17.95
N LYS A 353 -14.83 -9.73 18.04
CA LYS A 353 -14.32 -8.66 18.94
C LYS A 353 -14.22 -9.08 20.39
N LYS A 354 -15.10 -9.99 20.84
CA LYS A 354 -14.97 -10.56 22.18
C LYS A 354 -13.71 -11.43 22.35
N GLY A 355 -12.86 -11.52 21.31
CA GLY A 355 -11.59 -12.26 21.25
C GLY A 355 -10.35 -11.53 20.68
N ALA A 356 -10.41 -10.53 19.79
CA ALA A 356 -9.30 -9.59 19.47
C ALA A 356 -9.67 -8.57 18.35
N ALA A 357 -8.86 -7.50 18.21
CA ALA A 357 -9.08 -6.27 17.43
C ALA A 357 -8.84 -6.43 15.90
N ALA A 358 -9.41 -5.51 15.09
CA ALA A 358 -9.31 -5.48 13.63
C ALA A 358 -8.93 -4.06 13.17
N ASP A 359 -7.84 -3.92 12.39
CA ASP A 359 -7.33 -2.60 11.94
C ASP A 359 -7.04 -2.52 10.41
N GLU A 360 -6.76 -3.63 9.71
CA GLU A 360 -6.15 -3.53 8.36
C GLU A 360 -7.12 -3.54 7.15
N SER A 361 -8.35 -4.05 7.26
CA SER A 361 -9.30 -4.12 6.12
C SER A 361 -9.98 -2.77 5.78
N TRP A 362 -9.66 -1.72 6.55
CA TRP A 362 -10.36 -0.42 6.59
C TRP A 362 -10.20 0.43 5.31
N ASN A 363 -9.05 0.37 4.63
CA ASN A 363 -8.74 1.30 3.53
C ASN A 363 -9.50 1.01 2.22
N ALA A 364 -10.16 -0.14 2.08
CA ALA A 364 -10.81 -0.57 0.84
C ALA A 364 -12.30 -0.19 0.71
N GLY A 365 -12.85 0.62 1.63
CA GLY A 365 -14.27 1.01 1.67
C GLY A 365 -14.57 2.51 1.57
N HIS A 366 -13.54 3.37 1.55
CA HIS A 366 -13.67 4.83 1.65
C HIS A 366 -14.11 5.55 0.38
N VAL A 367 -14.73 6.72 0.54
CA VAL A 367 -15.09 7.66 -0.54
C VAL A 367 -13.88 8.11 -1.40
N ASP A 368 -12.66 7.90 -0.93
CA ASP A 368 -11.43 8.34 -1.62
C ASP A 368 -10.67 7.24 -2.39
N ALA A 369 -10.82 5.95 -2.06
CA ALA A 369 -9.94 4.92 -2.62
C ALA A 369 -10.32 4.42 -4.03
N PHE A 370 -11.49 4.81 -4.56
CA PHE A 370 -12.12 4.01 -5.61
C PHE A 370 -12.68 4.74 -6.83
N THR A 371 -12.55 6.06 -6.92
CA THR A 371 -13.07 6.80 -8.10
C THR A 371 -12.20 6.60 -9.36
N LYS A 372 -10.92 6.19 -9.22
CA LYS A 372 -10.04 5.89 -10.37
C LYS A 372 -9.99 4.41 -10.77
N ASN A 373 -10.18 3.47 -9.82
CA ASN A 373 -9.98 2.04 -10.05
C ASN A 373 -11.26 1.19 -10.24
N LEU A 374 -12.47 1.70 -9.94
CA LEU A 374 -13.72 1.02 -10.30
C LEU A 374 -14.24 1.37 -11.70
N ASN A 375 -13.53 2.25 -12.44
CA ASN A 375 -13.87 2.62 -13.82
C ASN A 375 -13.60 1.52 -14.87
N LYS A 376 -13.41 0.26 -14.43
CA LYS A 376 -13.30 -0.93 -15.29
C LYS A 376 -14.46 -1.91 -15.11
N GLU A 377 -15.25 -1.78 -14.04
CA GLU A 377 -16.45 -2.60 -13.81
C GLU A 377 -17.71 -1.84 -14.23
N PRO A 378 -18.72 -2.52 -14.79
CA PRO A 378 -19.93 -1.85 -15.25
C PRO A 378 -20.68 -1.17 -14.09
N GLU A 379 -21.33 -0.04 -14.39
CA GLU A 379 -21.98 0.88 -13.45
C GLU A 379 -22.98 0.22 -12.48
N HIS A 380 -23.44 -1.00 -12.75
CA HIS A 380 -24.35 -1.74 -11.88
C HIS A 380 -23.66 -2.53 -10.75
N ILE A 381 -22.33 -2.68 -10.76
CA ILE A 381 -21.59 -3.52 -9.79
C ILE A 381 -20.92 -2.67 -8.72
N TRP A 382 -20.19 -1.63 -9.14
CA TRP A 382 -19.34 -0.87 -8.24
C TRP A 382 -20.09 -0.02 -7.20
N PRO A 383 -21.27 0.60 -7.49
CA PRO A 383 -21.98 1.39 -6.49
C PRO A 383 -22.55 0.50 -5.37
N GLU A 384 -23.01 -0.70 -5.69
CA GLU A 384 -23.57 -1.64 -4.71
C GLU A 384 -22.51 -2.19 -3.79
N ALA A 385 -21.36 -2.59 -4.35
CA ALA A 385 -20.17 -3.01 -3.61
C ALA A 385 -19.77 -1.98 -2.53
N TRP A 386 -19.80 -0.70 -2.91
CA TRP A 386 -19.45 0.40 -2.01
C TRP A 386 -20.51 0.62 -0.93
N ILE A 387 -21.80 0.65 -1.28
CA ILE A 387 -22.90 0.80 -0.30
C ILE A 387 -22.87 -0.38 0.70
N ASN A 388 -22.56 -1.59 0.25
CA ASN A 388 -22.46 -2.75 1.14
C ASN A 388 -21.30 -2.62 2.13
N LYS A 389 -20.12 -2.21 1.66
CA LYS A 389 -18.95 -1.98 2.54
C LYS A 389 -19.19 -0.86 3.57
N SER A 390 -19.74 0.29 3.15
CA SER A 390 -20.04 1.40 4.07
C SER A 390 -21.09 1.00 5.14
N ALA A 391 -22.07 0.17 4.77
CA ALA A 391 -23.02 -0.37 5.73
C ALA A 391 -22.37 -1.36 6.71
N LEU A 392 -21.44 -2.21 6.26
CA LEU A 392 -20.64 -3.06 7.16
C LEU A 392 -19.86 -2.22 8.15
N ILE A 393 -19.11 -1.22 7.68
CA ILE A 393 -18.35 -0.27 8.51
C ILE A 393 -19.24 0.33 9.61
N SER A 394 -20.44 0.79 9.23
CA SER A 394 -21.40 1.34 10.20
C SER A 394 -21.80 0.33 11.27
N LYS A 395 -22.02 -0.93 10.89
CA LYS A 395 -22.41 -2.00 11.82
C LYS A 395 -21.24 -2.34 12.76
N LEU A 396 -20.01 -2.36 12.24
CA LEU A 396 -18.80 -2.60 13.03
C LEU A 396 -18.54 -1.47 14.03
N TYR A 397 -18.61 -0.20 13.59
CA TYR A 397 -18.51 0.97 14.46
C TYR A 397 -19.57 0.93 15.55
N ARG A 398 -20.85 0.70 15.18
CA ARG A 398 -21.92 0.54 16.17
C ARG A 398 -21.69 -0.63 17.13
N GLY A 399 -21.10 -1.71 16.65
CA GLY A 399 -20.69 -2.87 17.45
C GLY A 399 -19.50 -2.58 18.36
N GLY A 400 -18.99 -1.35 18.34
CA GLY A 400 -17.83 -0.86 19.06
C GLY A 400 -16.53 -1.29 18.43
N LEU A 401 -16.50 -2.01 17.31
CA LEU A 401 -15.27 -2.59 16.73
C LEU A 401 -14.27 -1.55 16.24
N LEU A 402 -14.77 -0.36 15.92
CA LEU A 402 -13.98 0.77 15.46
C LEU A 402 -13.99 1.78 16.59
N ASP A 403 -12.81 2.07 17.17
CA ASP A 403 -12.65 3.04 18.26
C ASP A 403 -12.68 4.47 17.65
N SER A 404 -11.73 5.36 18.00
CA SER A 404 -11.68 6.73 17.47
C SER A 404 -11.66 6.83 15.94
N ASP A 405 -11.12 5.82 15.26
CA ASP A 405 -11.03 5.77 13.80
C ASP A 405 -12.39 5.60 13.11
N GLY A 406 -13.35 4.96 13.78
CA GLY A 406 -14.71 4.86 13.29
C GLY A 406 -15.40 6.23 13.21
N LEU A 407 -15.20 7.07 14.23
CA LEU A 407 -15.70 8.44 14.25
C LEU A 407 -15.05 9.30 13.15
N ILE A 408 -13.73 9.18 12.98
CA ILE A 408 -12.97 9.91 11.95
C ILE A 408 -13.46 9.52 10.55
N GLY A 409 -13.54 8.21 10.25
CA GLY A 409 -13.98 7.74 8.93
C GLY A 409 -15.41 8.12 8.58
N LEU A 410 -16.34 7.98 9.54
CA LEU A 410 -17.71 8.43 9.31
C LEU A 410 -17.77 9.93 9.04
N SER A 411 -17.03 10.74 9.80
CA SER A 411 -16.97 12.20 9.61
C SER A 411 -16.40 12.58 8.25
N TRP A 412 -15.36 11.86 7.81
CA TRP A 412 -14.76 12.03 6.50
C TRP A 412 -15.75 11.75 5.36
N ASP A 413 -16.51 10.65 5.44
CA ASP A 413 -17.49 10.29 4.41
C ASP A 413 -18.61 11.34 4.28
N PHE A 414 -19.05 11.94 5.39
CA PHE A 414 -19.97 13.07 5.38
C PHE A 414 -19.37 14.30 4.68
N GLU A 415 -18.14 14.68 5.05
CA GLU A 415 -17.45 15.84 4.49
C GLU A 415 -17.19 15.66 2.98
N MET A 416 -16.75 14.47 2.57
CA MET A 416 -16.50 14.17 1.16
C MET A 416 -17.79 14.19 0.35
N ALA A 417 -18.88 13.58 0.82
CA ALA A 417 -20.11 13.50 0.06
C ALA A 417 -20.87 14.85 -0.02
N PHE A 418 -20.83 15.64 1.05
CA PHE A 418 -21.69 16.82 1.19
C PHE A 418 -20.96 18.18 1.08
N GLU A 419 -19.63 18.21 1.21
CA GLU A 419 -18.84 19.44 1.17
C GLU A 419 -17.83 19.47 0.03
N LYS A 420 -16.98 18.44 -0.09
CA LYS A 420 -15.85 18.46 -1.03
C LYS A 420 -16.18 17.94 -2.43
N ARG A 421 -16.87 16.81 -2.54
CA ARG A 421 -17.17 16.14 -3.82
C ARG A 421 -18.65 16.23 -4.15
N THR A 422 -19.14 17.46 -4.33
CA THR A 422 -20.57 17.71 -4.58
C THR A 422 -20.97 17.66 -6.06
N SER A 423 -20.02 17.48 -6.97
CA SER A 423 -20.25 17.36 -8.41
C SER A 423 -21.02 16.07 -8.75
N GLY A 424 -21.89 16.13 -9.77
CA GLY A 424 -22.69 15.01 -10.24
C GLY A 424 -24.18 15.17 -9.96
N ASP A 425 -25.02 14.59 -10.81
CA ASP A 425 -26.47 14.69 -10.71
C ASP A 425 -27.05 13.59 -9.81
N VAL A 426 -27.39 13.95 -8.57
CA VAL A 426 -27.98 13.02 -7.59
C VAL A 426 -29.31 12.42 -8.05
N THR A 427 -30.00 13.00 -9.03
CA THR A 427 -31.30 12.50 -9.51
C THR A 427 -31.18 11.31 -10.45
N SER A 428 -30.06 11.18 -11.18
CA SER A 428 -29.90 10.19 -12.24
C SER A 428 -28.62 9.35 -12.15
N ASP A 429 -27.52 9.91 -11.64
CA ASP A 429 -26.19 9.30 -11.55
C ASP A 429 -26.14 8.25 -10.43
N ALA A 430 -25.88 6.98 -10.78
CA ALA A 430 -25.84 5.89 -9.82
C ALA A 430 -24.67 6.03 -8.83
N GLY A 431 -23.53 6.54 -9.31
CA GLY A 431 -22.34 6.79 -8.51
C GLY A 431 -22.57 7.89 -7.49
N ARG A 432 -23.17 9.01 -7.92
CA ARG A 432 -23.52 10.09 -7.01
C ARG A 432 -24.57 9.67 -5.99
N GLN A 433 -25.57 8.89 -6.39
CA GLN A 433 -26.56 8.31 -5.48
C GLN A 433 -25.91 7.39 -4.43
N ALA A 434 -24.96 6.54 -4.81
CA ALA A 434 -24.23 5.69 -3.88
C ALA A 434 -23.33 6.49 -2.92
N GLN A 435 -22.64 7.51 -3.45
CA GLN A 435 -21.77 8.38 -2.67
C GLN A 435 -22.51 9.11 -1.55
N VAL A 436 -23.73 9.61 -1.79
CA VAL A 436 -24.54 10.26 -0.74
C VAL A 436 -25.26 9.24 0.14
N LEU A 437 -25.51 8.02 -0.35
CA LEU A 437 -26.17 6.96 0.41
C LEU A 437 -25.27 6.37 1.50
N ALA A 438 -23.95 6.31 1.29
CA ALA A 438 -22.98 5.85 2.29
C ALA A 438 -23.09 6.60 3.64
N PRO A 439 -22.94 7.95 3.70
CA PRO A 439 -23.12 8.70 4.94
C PRO A 439 -24.56 8.69 5.48
N ILE A 440 -25.57 8.61 4.61
CA ILE A 440 -26.95 8.38 5.03
C ILE A 440 -27.07 7.05 5.80
N ASN A 441 -26.45 5.97 5.30
CA ASN A 441 -26.45 4.68 5.98
C ASN A 441 -25.68 4.71 7.31
N HIS A 442 -24.56 5.44 7.40
CA HIS A 442 -23.88 5.68 8.68
C HIS A 442 -24.84 6.26 9.73
N MET A 443 -25.62 7.28 9.35
CA MET A 443 -26.63 7.90 10.22
C MET A 443 -27.73 6.91 10.64
N LEU A 444 -28.25 6.14 9.68
CA LEU A 444 -29.32 5.18 9.94
C LEU A 444 -28.86 4.02 10.81
N VAL A 445 -27.63 3.55 10.65
CA VAL A 445 -27.10 2.38 11.35
C VAL A 445 -26.46 2.77 12.68
N ALA A 446 -25.43 3.62 12.66
CA ALA A 446 -24.57 3.93 13.81
C ALA A 446 -24.83 5.30 14.44
N GLY A 447 -25.77 6.06 13.89
CA GLY A 447 -25.88 7.49 14.14
C GLY A 447 -26.04 7.96 15.58
N LYS A 448 -26.61 7.13 16.47
CA LYS A 448 -26.69 7.47 17.90
C LYS A 448 -25.29 7.50 18.54
N LEU A 449 -24.52 6.44 18.32
CA LEU A 449 -23.15 6.33 18.83
C LEU A 449 -22.27 7.45 18.26
N PHE A 450 -22.41 7.72 16.96
CA PHE A 450 -21.72 8.81 16.27
C PHE A 450 -21.93 10.18 16.95
N VAL A 451 -23.19 10.53 17.27
CA VAL A 451 -23.50 11.81 17.95
C VAL A 451 -23.05 11.82 19.40
N ASP A 452 -23.25 10.71 20.12
CA ASP A 452 -22.85 10.60 21.53
C ASP A 452 -21.33 10.79 21.68
N GLU A 453 -20.53 10.18 20.79
CA GLU A 453 -19.08 10.34 20.77
C GLU A 453 -18.64 11.70 20.27
N ALA A 454 -19.33 12.27 19.29
CA ALA A 454 -19.02 13.60 18.78
C ALA A 454 -19.31 14.72 19.80
N LYS A 455 -20.31 14.53 20.68
CA LYS A 455 -20.62 15.43 21.80
C LYS A 455 -19.66 15.27 22.97
N ALA A 456 -18.99 14.12 23.11
CA ALA A 456 -17.95 13.92 24.09
C ALA A 456 -16.73 14.77 23.69
N ASN A 457 -16.63 15.97 24.26
CA ASN A 457 -15.61 16.96 23.96
C ASN A 457 -14.26 16.48 24.51
N VAL A 458 -13.50 15.74 23.71
CA VAL A 458 -12.17 15.21 24.06
C VAL A 458 -11.10 16.11 23.43
N GLU A 459 -10.23 16.70 24.25
CA GLU A 459 -9.08 17.49 23.80
C GLU A 459 -8.18 16.65 22.88
N GLY A 460 -7.73 17.25 21.76
CA GLY A 460 -6.78 16.62 20.82
C GLY A 460 -7.40 15.89 19.62
N ARG A 461 -8.72 15.88 19.44
CA ARG A 461 -9.33 15.30 18.23
C ARG A 461 -9.17 16.20 17.00
N GLU A 462 -8.76 15.58 15.90
CA GLU A 462 -8.59 16.20 14.57
C GLU A 462 -9.93 16.66 13.97
N PHE A 463 -11.02 15.96 14.27
CA PHE A 463 -12.37 16.31 13.80
C PHE A 463 -13.27 16.78 14.94
N GLN A 464 -13.61 18.07 14.93
CA GLN A 464 -14.64 18.64 15.79
C GLN A 464 -15.97 18.72 15.05
N LEU A 465 -16.98 17.99 15.55
CA LEU A 465 -18.35 18.09 15.08
C LEU A 465 -19.07 19.20 15.84
N ASP A 466 -19.12 20.41 15.29
CA ASP A 466 -19.89 21.50 15.87
C ASP A 466 -21.35 21.53 15.36
N ALA A 467 -22.19 22.31 16.03
CA ALA A 467 -23.59 22.50 15.67
C ALA A 467 -23.79 23.10 14.27
N MET A 468 -22.83 23.85 13.73
CA MET A 468 -22.93 24.41 12.37
C MET A 468 -22.71 23.31 11.33
N LYS A 469 -21.69 22.48 11.49
CA LYS A 469 -21.39 21.35 10.61
C LYS A 469 -22.52 20.32 10.60
N TRP A 470 -23.07 20.01 11.78
CA TRP A 470 -24.23 19.12 11.89
C TRP A 470 -25.47 19.64 11.13
N ARG A 471 -25.78 20.94 11.28
CA ARG A 471 -26.87 21.59 10.54
C ARG A 471 -26.65 21.57 9.04
N LEU A 472 -25.42 21.85 8.60
CA LEU A 472 -25.05 21.79 7.19
C LEU A 472 -25.33 20.40 6.62
N TRP A 473 -24.81 19.35 7.25
CA TRP A 473 -25.02 17.98 6.79
C TRP A 473 -26.49 17.57 6.80
N ALA A 474 -27.24 17.89 7.86
CA ALA A 474 -28.68 17.62 7.90
C ALA A 474 -29.41 18.32 6.76
N SER A 475 -29.08 19.58 6.47
CA SER A 475 -29.64 20.31 5.33
C SER A 475 -29.28 19.67 3.99
N LYS A 476 -28.07 19.13 3.85
CA LYS A 476 -27.62 18.45 2.62
C LYS A 476 -28.33 17.11 2.43
N VAL A 477 -28.52 16.32 3.49
CA VAL A 477 -29.32 15.08 3.48
C VAL A 477 -30.77 15.38 3.12
N LYS A 478 -31.35 16.45 3.67
CA LYS A 478 -32.68 16.92 3.26
C LYS A 478 -32.73 17.30 1.77
N GLY A 479 -31.71 18.02 1.29
CA GLY A 479 -31.58 18.38 -0.11
C GLY A 479 -31.55 17.16 -1.05
N VAL A 480 -30.91 16.06 -0.63
CA VAL A 480 -30.95 14.79 -1.37
C VAL A 480 -32.37 14.22 -1.41
N ALA A 481 -33.07 14.17 -0.27
CA ALA A 481 -34.45 13.69 -0.19
C ALA A 481 -35.42 14.49 -1.07
N ASP A 482 -35.24 15.81 -1.14
CA ASP A 482 -36.08 16.71 -1.92
C ASP A 482 -35.79 16.63 -3.43
N ALA A 483 -34.54 16.33 -3.80
CA ALA A 483 -34.10 16.28 -5.19
C ALA A 483 -34.45 14.97 -5.92
N VAL A 484 -34.43 13.84 -5.21
CA VAL A 484 -34.58 12.51 -5.85
C VAL A 484 -36.04 12.03 -5.87
N GLY A 485 -36.42 11.31 -6.93
CA GLY A 485 -37.76 10.72 -7.07
C GLY A 485 -37.97 9.47 -6.23
N GLU A 486 -39.22 9.00 -6.12
CA GLU A 486 -39.56 7.73 -5.43
C GLU A 486 -38.88 6.51 -6.05
N SER A 487 -38.51 6.58 -7.33
CA SER A 487 -37.80 5.53 -8.07
C SER A 487 -36.28 5.62 -7.95
N ALA A 488 -35.74 6.47 -7.07
CA ALA A 488 -34.30 6.56 -6.85
C ALA A 488 -33.74 5.23 -6.35
N ARG A 489 -32.51 4.90 -6.76
CA ARG A 489 -31.89 3.60 -6.44
C ARG A 489 -31.76 3.42 -4.93
N TRP A 490 -31.87 2.17 -4.49
CA TRP A 490 -31.69 1.74 -3.09
C TRP A 490 -32.56 2.49 -2.07
N ASP A 491 -33.76 2.90 -2.47
CA ASP A 491 -34.71 3.67 -1.66
C ASP A 491 -34.11 4.98 -1.10
N LEU A 492 -33.19 5.60 -1.85
CA LEU A 492 -32.41 6.75 -1.40
C LEU A 492 -33.30 7.88 -0.84
N LYS A 493 -34.46 8.15 -1.46
CA LYS A 493 -35.39 9.19 -0.99
C LYS A 493 -35.86 8.93 0.44
N SER A 494 -36.46 7.76 0.67
CA SER A 494 -37.01 7.38 1.97
C SER A 494 -35.93 7.32 3.05
N ARG A 495 -34.74 6.82 2.69
CA ARG A 495 -33.58 6.75 3.58
C ARG A 495 -33.04 8.13 3.95
N ALA A 496 -32.92 9.03 2.98
CA ALA A 496 -32.51 10.41 3.22
C ALA A 496 -33.50 11.14 4.14
N GLN A 497 -34.81 10.98 3.93
CA GLN A 497 -35.84 11.54 4.81
C GLN A 497 -35.69 11.02 6.25
N THR A 498 -35.59 9.70 6.39
CA THR A 498 -35.43 9.05 7.70
C THR A 498 -34.13 9.47 8.39
N ALA A 499 -33.03 9.60 7.64
CA ALA A 499 -31.75 10.03 8.17
C ALA A 499 -31.79 11.49 8.63
N HIS A 500 -32.40 12.39 7.85
CA HIS A 500 -32.60 13.80 8.22
C HIS A 500 -33.41 13.94 9.51
N GLU A 501 -34.55 13.25 9.63
CA GLU A 501 -35.35 13.24 10.86
C GLU A 501 -34.55 12.72 12.05
N LYS A 502 -33.74 11.68 11.83
CA LYS A 502 -32.87 11.11 12.85
C LYS A 502 -31.75 12.07 13.26
N MET A 503 -31.18 12.84 12.32
CA MET A 503 -30.16 13.86 12.61
C MET A 503 -30.71 14.96 13.51
N ILE A 504 -31.93 15.45 13.24
CA ILE A 504 -32.60 16.45 14.08
C ILE A 504 -32.84 15.85 15.47
N LYS A 505 -33.34 14.62 15.55
CA LYS A 505 -33.68 13.97 16.81
C LYS A 505 -32.46 13.69 17.71
N LEU A 506 -31.30 13.39 17.13
CA LEU A 506 -30.11 13.01 17.90
C LEU A 506 -29.30 14.21 18.42
N TYR A 507 -29.37 15.35 17.72
CA TYR A 507 -28.71 16.59 18.14
C TYR A 507 -29.67 17.78 18.02
N PRO A 508 -30.77 17.79 18.81
CA PRO A 508 -31.76 18.86 18.73
C PRO A 508 -31.17 20.24 19.06
N GLU A 509 -30.19 20.28 19.98
CA GLU A 509 -29.53 21.52 20.41
C GLU A 509 -28.75 22.20 19.27
N ALA A 510 -28.41 21.46 18.21
CA ALA A 510 -27.77 22.07 17.04
C ALA A 510 -28.76 22.89 16.20
N PHE A 511 -30.08 22.72 16.37
CA PHE A 511 -31.13 23.36 15.57
C PHE A 511 -31.95 24.39 16.37
N GLU A 512 -31.65 24.55 17.66
CA GLU A 512 -32.10 25.67 18.50
C GLU A 512 -31.24 26.91 18.25
#